data_AF-A0A2U0RWA1-F1
#
_entry.id   AF-A0A2U0RWA1-F1
#
_cell.length_a   1.000
_cell.length_b   1.000
_cell.length_c   1.000
_cell.angle_alpha   90.00
_cell.angle_beta   90.00
_cell.angle_gamma   90.00
#
_symmetry.space_group_name_H-M   'P 1'
#
loop_
_entity.id
_entity.type
_entity.pdbx_description
1 polymer ?
#
loop_
_entity_poly.entity_id
_entity_poly.type
_entity_poly.pdbx_seq_one_letter_code
_entity_poly.pdbx_strand_id
1 'polypeptide(L)'
;MADSETEKKMYLEAYELFVKGGYKPTGHSRFSYVQEHFTESCVAGWPWAGQLTTGSGCFMGYLGPFSYLNISPARDYIDFVSKGVFPIAKLSVDSKEDTMRKVMTRLYVRQPVNKIQFKKEFGMTPEEAFPGAIERLVNKGLLEVDDQEIRVTKKGDLWRYNIVWEFCEK
;
A
#
# COMPACT_ATOMS: atom_id res chain seq x y z
N MET A 1 23.85 -7.35 1.11
CA MET A 1 22.71 -7.01 2.00
C MET A 1 23.02 -7.58 3.35
N ALA A 2 22.57 -6.93 4.43
CA ALA A 2 22.72 -7.49 5.77
C ALA A 2 21.80 -8.72 5.91
N ASP A 3 22.03 -9.56 6.92
CA ASP A 3 21.08 -10.63 7.23
C ASP A 3 19.80 -10.06 7.87
N SER A 4 18.70 -10.82 7.78
CA SER A 4 17.36 -10.40 8.24
C SER A 4 17.33 -9.93 9.70
N GLU A 5 18.10 -10.57 10.59
CA GLU A 5 18.13 -10.17 12.00
C GLU A 5 18.85 -8.84 12.19
N THR A 6 19.93 -8.60 11.45
CA THR A 6 20.61 -7.31 11.43
C THR A 6 19.71 -6.22 10.86
N GLU A 7 19.01 -6.45 9.74
CA GLU A 7 18.08 -5.49 9.14
C GLU A 7 16.95 -5.10 10.11
N LYS A 8 16.38 -6.08 10.81
CA LYS A 8 15.35 -5.85 11.83
C LYS A 8 15.86 -4.99 12.98
N LYS A 9 17.07 -5.27 13.50
CA LYS A 9 17.69 -4.47 14.56
C LYS A 9 17.93 -3.02 14.09
N MET A 10 18.43 -2.84 12.88
CA MET A 10 18.65 -1.51 12.30
C MET A 10 17.34 -0.72 12.17
N TYR A 11 16.27 -1.36 11.71
CA TYR A 11 14.95 -0.71 11.63
C TYR A 11 14.44 -0.29 13.01
N LEU A 12 14.54 -1.17 14.01
CA LEU A 12 14.07 -0.89 15.37
C LEU A 12 14.83 0.28 16.01
N GLU A 13 16.17 0.27 15.89
CA GLU A 13 17.01 1.37 16.39
C GLU A 13 16.63 2.70 15.73
N ALA A 14 16.47 2.71 14.40
CA ALA A 14 16.06 3.91 13.67
C ALA A 14 14.66 4.39 14.08
N TYR A 15 13.71 3.46 14.24
CA TYR A 15 12.35 3.76 14.68
C TYR A 15 12.35 4.43 16.05
N GLU A 16 13.08 3.86 17.02
CA GLU A 16 13.18 4.39 18.38
C GLU A 16 13.84 5.77 18.40
N LEU A 17 14.91 5.96 17.62
CA LEU A 17 15.58 7.24 17.47
C LEU A 17 14.63 8.32 16.95
N PHE A 18 13.87 8.04 15.90
CA PHE A 18 12.89 8.98 15.34
C PHE A 18 11.78 9.32 16.33
N VAL A 19 11.21 8.32 17.00
CA VAL A 19 10.15 8.55 17.99
C VAL A 19 10.65 9.36 19.17
N LYS A 20 11.86 9.08 19.67
CA LYS A 20 12.50 9.87 20.73
C LYS A 20 12.76 11.32 20.30
N GLY A 21 13.03 11.53 19.02
CA GLY A 21 13.14 12.86 18.40
C GLY A 21 11.80 13.57 18.15
N GLY A 22 10.66 12.99 18.53
CA GLY A 22 9.33 13.58 18.36
C GLY A 22 8.71 13.35 16.98
N TYR A 23 9.35 12.57 16.12
CA TYR A 23 8.77 12.17 14.83
C TYR A 23 7.77 11.03 15.04
N LYS A 24 6.73 11.01 14.21
CA LYS A 24 5.78 9.91 14.14
C LYS A 24 5.86 9.25 12.76
N PRO A 25 5.62 7.94 12.68
CA PRO A 25 5.52 7.27 11.40
C PRO A 25 4.31 7.81 10.61
N THR A 26 4.50 8.06 9.33
CA THR A 26 3.44 8.49 8.40
C THR A 26 2.97 7.27 7.60
N GLY A 27 3.38 7.13 6.34
CA GLY A 27 3.22 5.91 5.52
C GLY A 27 4.55 5.16 5.33
N HIS A 28 4.59 4.18 4.42
CA HIS A 28 5.80 3.44 3.99
C HIS A 28 6.91 3.35 5.05
N SER A 29 8.10 3.90 4.78
CA SER A 29 9.22 4.00 5.72
C SER A 29 9.49 5.46 6.11
N ARG A 30 8.45 6.31 6.11
CA ARG A 30 8.57 7.76 6.30
C ARG A 30 8.20 8.19 7.72
N PHE A 31 8.97 9.10 8.29
CA PHE A 31 8.74 9.72 9.59
C PHE A 31 8.65 11.23 9.43
N SER A 32 7.74 11.86 10.18
CA SER A 32 7.52 13.30 10.14
C SER A 32 7.07 13.81 11.51
N TYR A 33 7.27 15.09 11.78
CA TYR A 33 6.55 15.82 12.83
C TYR A 33 5.61 16.90 12.25
N VAL A 34 5.68 17.14 10.94
CA VAL A 34 4.84 18.09 10.19
C VAL A 34 3.47 17.46 9.95
N GLN A 35 2.40 18.14 10.36
CA GLN A 35 1.04 17.59 10.45
C GLN A 35 0.44 17.26 9.07
N GLU A 36 0.78 18.05 8.06
CA GLU A 36 0.33 17.93 6.68
C GLU A 36 0.80 16.61 6.04
N HIS A 37 2.01 16.15 6.40
CA HIS A 37 2.57 14.89 5.90
C HIS A 37 1.78 13.64 6.35
N PHE A 38 0.90 13.75 7.35
CA PHE A 38 0.04 12.65 7.80
C PHE A 38 -1.25 12.54 6.98
N THR A 39 -1.64 13.62 6.31
CA THR A 39 -2.80 13.65 5.41
C THR A 39 -2.42 13.38 3.95
N GLU A 40 -1.16 13.64 3.58
CA GLU A 40 -0.63 13.37 2.25
C GLU A 40 -0.15 11.92 2.08
N SER A 41 -0.85 11.16 1.24
CA SER A 41 -0.44 9.82 0.87
C SER A 41 -0.54 9.64 -0.63
N CYS A 42 0.38 8.89 -1.22
CA CYS A 42 0.22 8.39 -2.58
C CYS A 42 -1.01 7.48 -2.71
N VAL A 43 -1.64 7.10 -1.59
CA VAL A 43 -2.87 6.31 -1.51
C VAL A 43 -4.10 7.16 -1.12
N ALA A 44 -3.98 8.49 -1.12
CA ALA A 44 -5.07 9.39 -0.78
C ALA A 44 -6.30 9.16 -1.67
N GLY A 45 -7.49 9.40 -1.14
CA GLY A 45 -8.76 9.09 -1.81
C GLY A 45 -9.20 7.63 -1.64
N TRP A 46 -10.31 7.29 -2.28
CA TRP A 46 -10.88 5.94 -2.26
C TRP A 46 -11.00 5.36 -3.68
N PRO A 47 -10.57 4.09 -3.92
CA PRO A 47 -9.61 3.35 -3.10
C PRO A 47 -8.22 4.03 -3.12
N TRP A 48 -7.97 4.79 -4.19
CA TRP A 48 -6.85 5.68 -4.50
C TRP A 48 -7.40 6.78 -5.41
N ALA A 49 -6.95 8.02 -5.26
CA ALA A 49 -7.14 9.05 -6.28
C ALA A 49 -6.38 8.63 -7.54
N GLY A 50 -6.89 8.98 -8.71
CA GLY A 50 -6.22 8.68 -9.99
C GLY A 50 -4.76 9.18 -9.98
N GLN A 51 -3.83 8.30 -10.30
CA GLN A 51 -2.41 8.53 -10.39
C GLN A 51 -1.96 8.53 -11.85
N LEU A 52 -1.66 9.72 -12.37
CA LEU A 52 -0.94 9.87 -13.63
C LEU A 52 0.57 9.81 -13.35
N THR A 53 1.23 8.77 -13.84
CA THR A 53 2.67 8.57 -13.64
C THR A 53 3.40 8.59 -14.98
N THR A 54 4.52 9.31 -15.03
CA THR A 54 5.34 9.50 -16.23
C THR A 54 6.79 9.25 -15.89
N GLY A 55 7.63 9.11 -16.92
CA GLY A 55 9.02 8.71 -16.75
C GLY A 55 9.21 7.20 -16.91
N SER A 56 10.44 6.85 -17.27
CA SER A 56 10.84 5.47 -17.53
C SER A 56 10.78 4.64 -16.25
N GLY A 57 10.17 3.47 -16.32
CA GLY A 57 10.06 2.52 -15.20
C GLY A 57 9.01 2.88 -14.14
N CYS A 58 8.25 3.97 -14.31
CA CYS A 58 7.13 4.26 -13.40
C CYS A 58 6.09 3.15 -13.43
N PHE A 59 5.72 2.63 -12.25
CA PHE A 59 4.86 1.45 -12.11
C PHE A 59 3.56 1.69 -11.34
N MET A 60 3.31 2.94 -10.95
CA MET A 60 2.18 3.32 -10.10
C MET A 60 1.07 4.03 -10.88
N GLY A 61 0.95 3.76 -12.18
CA GLY A 61 -0.10 4.33 -13.01
C GLY A 61 -1.46 3.74 -12.64
N TYR A 62 -2.42 4.60 -12.26
CA TYR A 62 -3.77 4.18 -11.89
C TYR A 62 -4.82 5.21 -12.30
N LEU A 63 -5.72 4.88 -13.22
CA LEU A 63 -6.77 5.80 -13.68
C LEU A 63 -8.09 5.06 -13.80
N GLY A 64 -9.02 5.30 -12.86
CA GLY A 64 -10.29 4.57 -12.81
C GLY A 64 -10.03 3.07 -12.64
N PRO A 65 -10.52 2.19 -13.54
CA PRO A 65 -10.23 0.76 -13.46
C PRO A 65 -8.87 0.38 -14.06
N PHE A 66 -8.12 1.31 -14.64
CA PHE A 66 -6.90 1.00 -15.38
C PHE A 66 -5.67 1.11 -14.50
N SER A 67 -4.86 0.04 -14.48
CA SER A 67 -3.52 0.04 -13.90
C SER A 67 -2.48 -0.07 -15.01
N TYR A 68 -1.43 0.74 -14.97
CA TYR A 68 -0.37 0.68 -15.97
C TYR A 68 1.03 0.93 -15.41
N LEU A 69 2.02 0.44 -16.13
CA LEU A 69 3.42 0.76 -15.91
C LEU A 69 4.10 1.16 -17.21
N ASN A 70 5.02 2.10 -17.11
CA ASN A 70 5.78 2.64 -18.23
C ASN A 70 6.97 1.74 -18.58
N ILE A 71 7.43 1.86 -19.82
CA ILE A 71 8.64 1.20 -20.32
C ILE A 71 9.84 1.54 -19.42
N SER A 72 10.51 0.50 -18.92
CA SER A 72 11.60 0.60 -17.94
C SER A 72 12.97 0.95 -18.55
N PRO A 73 13.36 0.43 -19.73
CA PRO A 73 14.55 0.93 -20.41
C PRO A 73 14.36 2.38 -20.87
N ALA A 74 15.19 3.29 -20.35
CA ALA A 74 15.07 4.72 -20.65
C ALA A 74 15.16 5.04 -22.15
N ARG A 75 15.98 4.29 -22.91
CA ARG A 75 16.11 4.46 -24.37
C ARG A 75 14.80 4.16 -25.09
N ASP A 76 14.17 3.03 -24.76
CA ASP A 76 12.92 2.61 -25.37
C ASP A 76 11.76 3.54 -24.97
N TYR A 77 11.75 4.00 -23.71
CA TYR A 77 10.81 5.01 -23.24
C TYR A 77 10.91 6.31 -24.07
N ILE A 78 12.13 6.82 -24.26
CA ILE A 78 12.39 8.04 -25.04
C ILE A 78 11.98 7.85 -26.51
N ASP A 79 12.29 6.71 -27.11
CA ASP A 79 11.91 6.38 -28.49
C ASP A 79 10.38 6.44 -28.68
N PHE A 80 9.61 5.79 -27.80
CA PHE A 80 8.14 5.84 -27.84
C PHE A 80 7.60 7.26 -27.71
N VAL A 81 8.09 8.01 -26.74
CA VAL A 81 7.66 9.40 -26.50
C VAL A 81 7.98 10.29 -27.70
N SER A 82 9.18 10.16 -28.28
CA SER A 82 9.60 10.93 -29.45
C SER A 82 8.74 10.68 -30.69
N LYS A 83 8.11 9.51 -30.77
CA LYS A 83 7.17 9.11 -31.83
C LYS A 83 5.72 9.54 -31.53
N GLY A 84 5.46 10.20 -30.40
CA GLY A 84 4.12 10.58 -29.96
C GLY A 84 3.27 9.40 -29.49
N VAL A 85 3.89 8.28 -29.11
CA VAL A 85 3.20 7.07 -28.63
C VAL A 85 3.30 7.00 -27.10
N PHE A 86 2.23 6.54 -26.44
CA PHE A 86 2.25 6.31 -25.00
C PHE A 86 3.27 5.22 -24.64
N PRO A 87 4.25 5.49 -23.77
CA PRO A 87 5.32 4.55 -23.43
C PRO A 87 4.88 3.56 -22.34
N ILE A 88 3.75 2.88 -22.56
CA ILE A 88 3.14 1.93 -21.62
C ILE A 88 3.62 0.51 -21.94
N ALA A 89 4.25 -0.15 -20.98
CA ALA A 89 4.72 -1.53 -21.12
C ALA A 89 3.66 -2.56 -20.72
N LYS A 90 2.81 -2.23 -19.74
CA LYS A 90 1.70 -3.09 -19.31
C LYS A 90 0.50 -2.22 -18.95
N LEU A 91 -0.67 -2.68 -19.38
CA LEU A 91 -1.97 -2.12 -19.03
C LEU A 91 -2.86 -3.28 -18.57
N SER A 92 -3.56 -3.11 -17.45
CA SER A 92 -4.60 -4.03 -16.99
C SER A 92 -5.84 -3.27 -16.58
N VAL A 93 -6.98 -3.94 -16.69
CA VAL A 93 -8.25 -3.49 -16.12
C VAL A 93 -8.46 -4.28 -14.83
N ASP A 94 -8.55 -3.58 -13.72
CA ASP A 94 -8.76 -4.20 -12.42
C ASP A 94 -10.14 -4.84 -12.34
N SER A 95 -10.17 -6.08 -11.88
CA SER A 95 -11.40 -6.72 -11.44
C SER A 95 -11.89 -6.12 -10.11
N LYS A 96 -13.11 -6.52 -9.70
CA LYS A 96 -13.62 -6.19 -8.36
C LYS A 96 -12.68 -6.75 -7.29
N GLU A 97 -12.19 -7.96 -7.49
CA GLU A 97 -11.24 -8.64 -6.61
C GLU A 97 -9.92 -7.89 -6.52
N ASP A 98 -9.35 -7.43 -7.64
CA ASP A 98 -8.12 -6.63 -7.66
C ASP A 98 -8.30 -5.33 -6.88
N THR A 99 -9.47 -4.68 -7.05
CA THR A 99 -9.80 -3.46 -6.32
C THR A 99 -9.92 -3.72 -4.81
N MET A 100 -10.55 -4.83 -4.39
CA MET A 100 -10.58 -5.25 -2.98
C MET A 100 -9.17 -5.46 -2.43
N ARG A 101 -8.29 -6.13 -3.16
CA ARG A 101 -6.88 -6.34 -2.76
C ARG A 101 -6.14 -5.02 -2.61
N LYS A 102 -6.34 -4.07 -3.54
CA LYS A 102 -5.78 -2.72 -3.47
C LYS A 102 -6.30 -1.89 -2.30
N VAL A 103 -7.51 -2.13 -1.81
CA VAL A 103 -7.97 -1.48 -0.58
C VAL A 103 -7.19 -2.03 0.62
N MET A 104 -6.90 -3.34 0.65
CA MET A 104 -6.13 -3.94 1.74
C MET A 104 -4.68 -3.44 1.79
N THR A 105 -4.10 -3.00 0.67
CA THR A 105 -2.73 -2.44 0.67
C THR A 105 -2.62 -1.10 1.40
N ARG A 106 -3.73 -0.47 1.80
CA ARG A 106 -3.72 0.69 2.71
C ARG A 106 -3.03 0.39 4.04
N LEU A 107 -3.16 -0.86 4.53
CA LEU A 107 -2.49 -1.32 5.74
C LEU A 107 -0.95 -1.21 5.63
N TYR A 108 -0.38 -1.41 4.44
CA TYR A 108 1.07 -1.29 4.21
C TYR A 108 1.59 0.13 4.43
N VAL A 109 0.75 1.14 4.20
CA VAL A 109 1.08 2.55 4.44
C VAL A 109 0.47 3.09 5.73
N ARG A 110 0.14 2.21 6.69
CA ARG A 110 -0.43 2.55 8.01
C ARG A 110 -1.79 3.26 7.95
N GLN A 111 -2.52 3.12 6.84
CA GLN A 111 -3.87 3.62 6.75
C GLN A 111 -4.87 2.52 7.09
N PRO A 112 -5.91 2.82 7.90
CA PRO A 112 -6.94 1.84 8.20
C PRO A 112 -7.73 1.45 6.95
N VAL A 113 -8.29 0.25 6.99
CA VAL A 113 -9.30 -0.20 6.03
C VAL A 113 -10.67 0.02 6.67
N ASN A 114 -11.45 0.95 6.11
CA ASN A 114 -12.80 1.25 6.56
C ASN A 114 -13.78 0.15 6.09
N LYS A 115 -14.31 -0.64 7.03
CA LYS A 115 -15.20 -1.79 6.77
C LYS A 115 -16.56 -1.35 6.22
N ILE A 116 -17.07 -0.21 6.68
CA ILE A 116 -18.36 0.33 6.26
C ILE A 116 -18.29 0.75 4.79
N GLN A 117 -17.25 1.50 4.42
CA GLN A 117 -17.01 1.91 3.04
C GLN A 117 -16.71 0.70 2.15
N PHE A 118 -15.87 -0.23 2.61
CA PHE A 118 -15.60 -1.48 1.88
C PHE A 118 -16.91 -2.23 1.58
N LYS A 119 -17.77 -2.42 2.59
CA LYS A 119 -19.07 -3.10 2.41
C LYS A 119 -20.01 -2.34 1.48
N LYS A 120 -20.06 -1.01 1.58
CA LYS A 120 -20.87 -0.17 0.68
C LYS A 120 -20.48 -0.37 -0.79
N GLU A 121 -19.18 -0.48 -1.07
CA GLU A 121 -18.65 -0.53 -2.44
C GLU A 121 -18.65 -1.95 -3.02
N PHE A 122 -18.41 -2.97 -2.19
CA PHE A 122 -18.28 -4.35 -2.66
C PHE A 122 -19.45 -5.26 -2.28
N GLY A 123 -20.38 -4.80 -1.44
CA GLY A 123 -21.52 -5.59 -0.97
C GLY A 123 -21.16 -6.69 0.05
N MET A 124 -19.90 -6.73 0.51
CA MET A 124 -19.39 -7.69 1.49
C MET A 124 -18.32 -7.02 2.35
N THR A 125 -18.10 -7.54 3.54
CA THR A 125 -17.06 -7.10 4.47
C THR A 125 -15.66 -7.56 4.04
N PRO A 126 -14.57 -6.93 4.52
CA PRO A 126 -13.22 -7.45 4.30
C PRO A 126 -13.05 -8.89 4.79
N GLU A 127 -13.69 -9.26 5.90
CA GLU A 127 -13.66 -10.61 6.47
C GLU A 127 -14.29 -11.66 5.55
N GLU A 128 -15.39 -11.31 4.88
CA GLU A 128 -16.03 -12.15 3.85
C GLU A 128 -15.19 -12.23 2.56
N ALA A 129 -14.57 -11.12 2.16
CA ALA A 129 -13.74 -11.06 0.95
C ALA A 129 -12.40 -11.82 1.08
N PHE A 130 -11.85 -11.89 2.29
CA PHE A 130 -10.55 -12.50 2.59
C PHE A 130 -10.66 -13.51 3.74
N PRO A 131 -11.41 -14.62 3.53
CA PRO A 131 -11.75 -15.55 4.59
C PRO A 131 -10.49 -16.14 5.24
N GLY A 132 -10.44 -16.09 6.57
CA GLY A 132 -9.35 -16.59 7.39
C GLY A 132 -8.07 -15.74 7.40
N ALA A 133 -7.82 -14.88 6.40
CA ALA A 133 -6.60 -14.05 6.37
C ALA A 133 -6.58 -13.04 7.53
N ILE A 134 -7.67 -12.29 7.69
CA ILE A 134 -7.80 -11.29 8.77
C ILE A 134 -7.75 -11.97 10.14
N GLU A 135 -8.50 -13.06 10.32
CA GLU A 135 -8.52 -13.82 11.57
C GLU A 135 -7.11 -14.32 11.95
N ARG A 136 -6.36 -14.91 11.00
CA ARG A 136 -4.97 -15.35 11.25
C ARG A 136 -4.07 -14.20 11.68
N LEU A 137 -4.20 -13.04 11.04
CA LEU A 137 -3.38 -11.86 11.34
C LEU A 137 -3.75 -11.23 12.69
N VAL A 138 -5.03 -11.23 13.07
CA VAL A 138 -5.51 -10.84 14.40
C VAL A 138 -4.99 -11.80 15.47
N ASN A 139 -5.09 -13.11 15.24
CA ASN A 139 -4.58 -14.13 16.17
C ASN A 139 -3.05 -14.03 16.38
N LYS A 140 -2.31 -13.61 15.34
CA LYS A 140 -0.87 -13.29 15.45
C LYS A 140 -0.58 -11.96 16.16
N GLY A 141 -1.62 -11.16 16.46
CA GLY A 141 -1.53 -9.82 17.04
C GLY A 141 -0.97 -8.77 16.08
N LEU A 142 -1.05 -9.01 14.76
CA LEU A 142 -0.52 -8.12 13.72
C LEU A 142 -1.56 -7.10 13.25
N LEU A 143 -2.84 -7.49 13.27
CA LEU A 143 -3.96 -6.61 13.01
C LEU A 143 -4.84 -6.49 14.25
N GLU A 144 -5.50 -5.36 14.37
CA GLU A 144 -6.63 -5.15 15.27
C GLU A 144 -7.85 -4.78 14.42
N VAL A 145 -9.02 -5.25 14.85
CA VAL A 145 -10.28 -5.07 14.13
C VAL A 145 -11.32 -4.61 15.13
N ASP A 146 -12.06 -3.57 14.77
CA ASP A 146 -13.28 -3.16 15.47
C ASP A 146 -14.48 -3.17 14.51
N ASP A 147 -15.60 -2.59 14.95
CA ASP A 147 -16.83 -2.54 14.15
C ASP A 147 -16.69 -1.65 12.90
N GLN A 148 -15.77 -0.69 12.90
CA GLN A 148 -15.62 0.31 11.85
C GLN A 148 -14.46 0.02 10.90
N GLU A 149 -13.32 -0.44 11.41
CA GLU A 149 -12.11 -0.55 10.62
C GLU A 149 -11.12 -1.65 11.06
N ILE A 150 -10.15 -1.89 10.18
CA ILE A 150 -9.01 -2.78 10.40
C ILE A 150 -7.76 -1.91 10.45
N ARG A 151 -6.96 -2.06 11.50
CA ARG A 151 -5.70 -1.33 11.71
C ARG A 151 -4.53 -2.27 11.92
N VAL A 152 -3.35 -1.81 11.54
CA VAL A 152 -2.09 -2.48 11.88
C VAL A 152 -1.72 -2.15 13.32
N THR A 153 -1.40 -3.17 14.12
CA THR A 153 -0.96 -2.96 15.51
C THR A 153 0.49 -2.47 15.56
N LYS A 154 0.97 -2.02 16.72
CA LYS A 154 2.40 -1.71 16.92
C LYS A 154 3.31 -2.89 16.57
N LYS A 155 2.89 -4.12 16.88
CA LYS A 155 3.61 -5.35 16.50
C LYS A 155 3.55 -5.57 14.99
N GLY A 156 2.37 -5.38 14.39
CA GLY A 156 2.15 -5.49 12.94
C GLY A 156 2.93 -4.48 12.11
N ASP A 157 3.30 -3.32 12.68
CA ASP A 157 4.04 -2.26 11.99
C ASP A 157 5.35 -2.78 11.37
N LEU A 158 6.04 -3.70 12.05
CA LEU A 158 7.27 -4.33 11.56
C LEU A 158 7.03 -5.28 10.38
N TRP A 159 5.81 -5.80 10.27
CA TRP A 159 5.44 -6.87 9.33
C TRP A 159 4.45 -6.37 8.27
N ARG A 160 4.32 -5.05 8.08
CA ARG A 160 3.37 -4.45 7.12
C ARG A 160 3.47 -5.04 5.73
N TYR A 161 4.69 -5.32 5.26
CA TYR A 161 4.89 -5.99 3.98
C TYR A 161 4.23 -7.38 4.01
N ASN A 162 4.62 -8.25 4.94
CA ASN A 162 4.04 -9.60 5.08
C ASN A 162 2.52 -9.60 5.27
N ILE A 163 1.97 -8.62 6.00
CA ILE A 163 0.53 -8.45 6.20
C ILE A 163 -0.19 -8.30 4.86
N VAL A 164 0.31 -7.45 3.95
CA VAL A 164 -0.39 -7.22 2.68
C VAL A 164 -0.28 -8.39 1.70
N TRP A 165 0.76 -9.21 1.81
CA TRP A 165 0.92 -10.43 0.99
C TRP A 165 -0.19 -11.45 1.22
N GLU A 166 -0.71 -11.56 2.45
CA GLU A 166 -1.85 -12.47 2.76
C GLU A 166 -3.13 -12.10 2.00
N PHE A 167 -3.24 -10.87 1.50
CA PHE A 167 -4.35 -10.42 0.65
C PHE A 167 -4.02 -10.49 -0.84
N CYS A 168 -2.78 -10.80 -1.22
CA CYS A 168 -2.33 -10.90 -2.62
C CYS A 168 -2.14 -12.35 -3.08
N GLU A 169 -1.93 -13.29 -2.15
CA GLU A 169 -1.81 -14.71 -2.45
C GLU A 169 -3.17 -15.34 -2.84
N LYS A 170 -3.09 -16.43 -3.61
CA LYS A 170 -4.20 -17.34 -3.93
C LYS A 170 -3.90 -18.68 -3.29
#